data_AF-A0A100WW14-F1
#
_entry.id   AF-A0A100WW14-F1
#
_cell.length_a   1.000
_cell.length_b   1.000
_cell.length_c   1.000
_cell.angle_alpha   90.00
_cell.angle_beta   90.00
_cell.angle_gamma   90.00
#
_symmetry.space_group_name_H-M   'P 1'
#
loop_
_entity.id
_entity.type
_entity.pdbx_description
1 polymer ?
#
loop_
_entity_poly.entity_id
_entity_poly.type
_entity_poly.pdbx_seq_one_letter_code
_entity_poly.pdbx_strand_id
1 'polypeptide(L)'
;MSSGLAVLPIAVREEDDIEQPFVEYLWPDLKGRRNALSLWPEDLAELYEMDLTRYRTVESGARDLLGPVRNFVDELIAMEAFVTSEMARLIEDVPDEGTAVLNAVVDQDEFAAVYPDARTLLLQKPYPVTLQYVAVGRVAAELRRLGRNVEVYRADRRFDLAAARSAVGLGKAETAHLLGINPKSYNTTERTRGVREASLKDLQAVDDFIAAAAGELEVTEKSGVSVVWLRAGQGSFEKTYPNARVQRSGTRYPVRMLWIAAGRRAGVLAAAGHAVRIAVIN
;
A
#
# COMPACT_ATOMS: atom_id res chain seq x y z
N MET A 1 6.86 -69.26 -19.04
CA MET A 1 6.65 -68.34 -20.18
C MET A 1 5.14 -68.13 -20.28
N SER A 2 4.51 -66.97 -20.18
CA SER A 2 4.94 -65.58 -20.08
C SER A 2 3.86 -64.87 -19.24
N SER A 3 4.27 -64.02 -18.31
CA SER A 3 3.39 -63.21 -17.46
C SER A 3 2.86 -62.03 -18.27
N GLY A 4 1.54 -61.93 -18.43
CA GLY A 4 0.88 -60.81 -19.10
C GLY A 4 0.93 -59.55 -18.23
N LEU A 5 1.68 -58.54 -18.67
CA LEU A 5 1.64 -57.18 -18.12
C LEU A 5 0.28 -56.55 -18.46
N ALA A 6 -0.55 -56.36 -17.43
CA ALA A 6 -1.71 -55.49 -17.48
C ALA A 6 -1.23 -54.03 -17.40
N VAL A 7 -1.41 -53.28 -18.47
CA VAL A 7 -1.19 -51.83 -18.52
C VAL A 7 -2.42 -51.17 -17.91
N LEU A 8 -2.24 -50.49 -16.77
CA LEU A 8 -3.26 -49.64 -16.17
C LEU A 8 -3.47 -48.39 -17.03
N PRO A 9 -4.71 -47.89 -17.21
CA PRO A 9 -4.95 -46.65 -17.92
C PRO A 9 -4.40 -45.48 -17.12
N ILE A 10 -3.60 -44.66 -17.78
CA ILE A 10 -3.12 -43.37 -17.29
C ILE A 10 -4.37 -42.50 -17.07
N ALA A 11 -4.67 -42.20 -15.81
CA ALA A 11 -5.61 -41.17 -15.45
C ALA A 11 -5.05 -39.84 -15.95
N VAL A 12 -5.60 -39.34 -17.05
CA VAL A 12 -5.42 -37.95 -17.47
C VAL A 12 -6.08 -37.11 -16.39
N ARG A 13 -5.24 -36.47 -15.57
CA ARG A 13 -5.67 -35.45 -14.64
C ARG A 13 -6.06 -34.24 -15.48
N GLU A 14 -7.36 -34.01 -15.64
CA GLU A 14 -7.88 -32.72 -16.09
C GLU A 14 -7.38 -31.69 -15.08
N GLU A 15 -6.43 -30.86 -15.51
CA GLU A 15 -6.16 -29.59 -14.86
C GLU A 15 -7.42 -28.76 -15.11
N ASP A 16 -8.26 -28.62 -14.09
CA ASP A 16 -9.26 -27.56 -14.02
C ASP A 16 -8.49 -26.23 -14.15
N ASP A 17 -8.31 -25.77 -15.39
CA ASP A 17 -8.04 -24.37 -15.70
C ASP A 17 -9.25 -23.59 -15.20
N ILE A 18 -9.23 -23.24 -13.91
CA ILE A 18 -10.11 -22.20 -13.39
C ILE A 18 -9.74 -20.95 -14.19
N GLU A 19 -10.53 -20.64 -15.22
CA GLU A 19 -10.44 -19.39 -15.97
C GLU A 19 -10.58 -18.26 -14.95
N GLN A 20 -9.45 -17.77 -14.44
CA GLN A 20 -9.43 -16.56 -13.65
C GLN A 20 -10.02 -15.47 -14.55
N PRO A 21 -11.06 -14.75 -14.09
CA PRO A 21 -11.72 -13.76 -14.93
C PRO A 21 -10.68 -12.76 -15.42
N PHE A 22 -10.63 -12.54 -16.74
CA PHE A 22 -9.69 -11.60 -17.33
C PHE A 22 -9.99 -10.18 -16.83
N VAL A 23 -9.04 -9.57 -16.12
CA VAL A 23 -9.18 -8.23 -15.55
C VAL A 23 -8.37 -7.23 -16.38
N GLU A 24 -9.05 -6.37 -17.15
CA GLU A 24 -8.37 -5.35 -17.96
C GLU A 24 -8.07 -4.06 -17.18
N TYR A 25 -6.98 -4.01 -16.41
CA TYR A 25 -6.66 -2.84 -15.60
C TYR A 25 -6.57 -1.51 -16.37
N LEU A 26 -6.93 -0.41 -15.69
CA LEU A 26 -6.90 0.96 -16.20
C LEU A 26 -6.06 1.85 -15.26
N TRP A 27 -5.83 3.10 -15.67
CA TRP A 27 -5.02 4.05 -14.92
C TRP A 27 -5.44 4.27 -13.44
N PRO A 28 -6.73 4.19 -13.02
CA PRO A 28 -7.08 4.34 -11.61
C PRO A 28 -6.58 3.18 -10.76
N ASP A 29 -6.50 1.98 -11.33
CA ASP A 29 -5.93 0.80 -10.65
C ASP A 29 -4.48 1.05 -10.29
N LEU A 30 -3.69 1.51 -11.27
CA LEU A 30 -2.29 1.88 -11.09
C LEU A 30 -2.13 2.94 -10.00
N LYS A 31 -2.90 4.03 -10.11
CA LYS A 31 -2.81 5.17 -9.18
C LYS A 31 -3.23 4.80 -7.76
N GLY A 32 -4.34 4.08 -7.60
CA GLY A 32 -4.86 3.69 -6.29
C GLY A 32 -3.89 2.79 -5.54
N ARG A 33 -3.43 1.72 -6.19
CA ARG A 33 -2.49 0.76 -5.61
C ARG A 33 -1.13 1.40 -5.31
N ARG A 34 -0.58 2.20 -6.23
CA ARG A 34 0.67 2.94 -5.98
C ARG A 34 0.57 3.82 -4.74
N ASN A 35 -0.50 4.62 -4.62
CA ASN A 35 -0.67 5.49 -3.45
C ASN A 35 -0.82 4.66 -2.17
N ALA A 36 -1.52 3.53 -2.20
CA ALA A 36 -1.63 2.65 -1.04
C ALA A 36 -0.26 2.15 -0.55
N LEU A 37 0.66 1.86 -1.46
CA LEU A 37 2.04 1.45 -1.16
C LEU A 37 2.98 2.60 -0.81
N SER A 38 2.48 3.85 -0.71
CA SER A 38 3.28 5.05 -0.47
C SER A 38 4.43 5.24 -1.47
N LEU A 39 4.29 4.68 -2.68
CA LEU A 39 5.26 4.83 -3.74
C LEU A 39 4.97 6.11 -4.52
N TRP A 40 6.01 6.82 -4.90
CA TRP A 40 5.91 7.97 -5.79
C TRP A 40 6.03 7.53 -7.25
N PRO A 41 5.48 8.30 -8.21
CA PRO A 41 5.71 8.03 -9.64
C PRO A 41 7.18 7.88 -10.00
N GLU A 42 8.06 8.65 -9.33
CA GLU A 42 9.51 8.59 -9.48
C GLU A 42 10.08 7.22 -9.06
N ASP A 43 9.61 6.67 -7.93
CA ASP A 43 10.06 5.37 -7.42
C ASP A 43 9.73 4.25 -8.41
N LEU A 44 8.52 4.27 -8.99
CA LEU A 44 8.11 3.26 -9.97
C LEU A 44 8.73 3.47 -11.35
N ALA A 45 8.94 4.71 -11.78
CA ALA A 45 9.65 5.01 -13.01
C ALA A 45 11.08 4.44 -12.98
N GLU A 46 11.80 4.65 -11.87
CA GLU A 46 13.13 4.09 -11.65
C GLU A 46 13.10 2.55 -11.58
N LEU A 47 12.16 2.00 -10.81
CA LEU A 47 12.01 0.56 -10.63
C LEU A 47 11.70 -0.17 -11.96
N TYR A 48 10.92 0.45 -12.83
CA TYR A 48 10.53 -0.12 -14.13
C TYR A 48 11.44 0.31 -15.29
N GLU A 49 12.53 1.04 -15.02
CA GLU A 49 13.42 1.59 -16.05
C GLU A 49 12.66 2.36 -17.14
N MET A 50 11.66 3.11 -16.70
CA MET A 50 10.77 3.88 -17.55
C MET A 50 11.00 5.38 -17.34
N ASP A 51 10.93 6.14 -18.43
CA ASP A 51 10.88 7.60 -18.33
C ASP A 51 9.68 8.06 -17.47
N LEU A 52 9.94 8.97 -16.53
CA LEU A 52 8.94 9.48 -15.59
C LEU A 52 7.76 10.17 -16.29
N THR A 53 8.01 10.89 -17.38
CA THR A 53 6.94 11.56 -18.15
C THR A 53 6.02 10.52 -18.79
N ARG A 54 6.61 9.45 -19.33
CA ARG A 54 5.88 8.30 -19.87
C ARG A 54 5.05 7.61 -18.79
N TYR A 55 5.63 7.35 -17.61
CA TYR A 55 4.88 6.77 -16.48
C TYR A 55 3.68 7.65 -16.10
N ARG A 56 3.90 8.96 -15.93
CA ARG A 56 2.83 9.92 -15.58
C ARG A 56 1.73 10.01 -16.64
N THR A 57 2.06 9.84 -17.91
CA THR A 57 1.08 9.81 -19.01
C THR A 57 0.16 8.58 -18.93
N VAL A 58 0.71 7.45 -18.52
CA VAL A 58 -0.08 6.23 -18.29
C VAL A 58 -0.96 6.39 -17.05
N GLU A 59 -0.39 6.88 -15.94
CA GLU A 59 -1.13 7.06 -14.68
C GLU A 59 -2.20 8.16 -14.74
N SER A 60 -2.15 9.06 -15.72
CA SER A 60 -3.20 10.06 -15.95
C SER A 60 -4.33 9.55 -16.85
N GLY A 61 -4.20 8.35 -17.43
CA GLY A 61 -5.14 7.83 -18.43
C GLY A 61 -4.98 8.45 -19.82
N ALA A 62 -3.94 9.27 -20.05
CA ALA A 62 -3.63 9.78 -21.39
C ALA A 62 -3.01 8.71 -22.30
N ARG A 63 -2.60 7.57 -21.73
CA ARG A 63 -2.19 6.37 -22.46
C ARG A 63 -2.68 5.11 -21.75
N ASP A 64 -3.16 4.16 -22.52
CA ASP A 64 -3.66 2.88 -22.00
C ASP A 64 -2.55 1.99 -21.42
N LEU A 65 -2.92 1.12 -20.50
CA LEU A 65 -2.05 0.08 -19.90
C LEU A 65 -1.87 -1.11 -20.86
N LEU A 66 -1.25 -0.85 -22.01
CA LEU A 66 -1.00 -1.86 -23.04
C LEU A 66 0.49 -2.09 -23.31
N GLY A 67 0.82 -3.27 -23.84
CA GLY A 67 2.18 -3.64 -24.20
C GLY A 67 3.11 -3.73 -22.97
N PRO A 68 4.28 -3.07 -22.97
CA PRO A 68 5.28 -3.21 -21.90
C PRO A 68 4.82 -2.82 -20.49
N VAL A 69 3.73 -2.06 -20.35
CA VAL A 69 3.21 -1.58 -19.06
C VAL A 69 1.99 -2.35 -18.57
N ARG A 70 1.53 -3.37 -19.31
CA ARG A 70 0.31 -4.12 -19.00
C ARG A 70 0.34 -4.73 -17.60
N ASN A 71 1.50 -5.21 -17.17
CA ASN A 71 1.68 -5.95 -15.92
C ASN A 71 2.02 -5.02 -14.73
N PHE A 72 2.02 -3.70 -14.91
CA PHE A 72 2.36 -2.78 -13.82
C PHE A 72 1.39 -2.88 -12.65
N VAL A 73 0.12 -3.15 -12.92
CA VAL A 73 -0.89 -3.30 -11.85
C VAL A 73 -0.74 -4.64 -11.14
N ASP A 74 -0.44 -5.72 -11.87
CA ASP A 74 -0.14 -7.03 -11.27
C ASP A 74 1.09 -6.97 -10.36
N GLU A 75 2.11 -6.22 -10.76
CA GLU A 75 3.29 -6.00 -9.93
C GLU A 75 2.95 -5.24 -8.63
N LEU A 76 2.08 -4.23 -8.70
CA LEU A 76 1.61 -3.54 -7.48
C LEU A 76 0.74 -4.45 -6.60
N ILE A 77 -0.03 -5.37 -7.19
CA ILE A 77 -0.77 -6.39 -6.44
C ILE A 77 0.21 -7.31 -5.70
N ALA A 78 1.29 -7.74 -6.36
CA ALA A 78 2.32 -8.55 -5.71
C ALA A 78 3.03 -7.79 -4.57
N MET A 79 3.32 -6.51 -4.74
CA MET A 79 3.86 -5.64 -3.68
C MET A 79 2.86 -5.46 -2.52
N GLU A 80 1.56 -5.34 -2.79
CA GLU A 80 0.51 -5.31 -1.76
C GLU A 80 0.42 -6.63 -1.00
N ALA A 81 0.56 -7.77 -1.69
CA ALA A 81 0.64 -9.08 -1.06
C ALA A 81 1.87 -9.18 -0.15
N PHE A 82 3.04 -8.71 -0.58
CA PHE A 82 4.23 -8.61 0.27
C PHE A 82 3.95 -7.78 1.54
N VAL A 83 3.38 -6.58 1.40
CA VAL A 83 3.03 -5.73 2.56
C VAL A 83 2.06 -6.45 3.49
N THR A 84 1.07 -7.16 2.96
CA THR A 84 0.07 -7.89 3.75
C THR A 84 0.72 -9.04 4.54
N SER A 85 1.56 -9.84 3.89
CA SER A 85 2.31 -10.92 4.54
C SER A 85 3.26 -10.40 5.61
N GLU A 86 3.97 -9.30 5.33
CA GLU A 86 4.85 -8.66 6.31
C GLU A 86 4.07 -8.08 7.50
N MET A 87 2.88 -7.52 7.27
CA MET A 87 2.01 -7.08 8.36
C MET A 87 1.59 -8.25 9.25
N ALA A 88 1.20 -9.39 8.67
CA ALA A 88 0.82 -10.58 9.44
C ALA A 88 1.99 -11.08 10.30
N ARG A 89 3.17 -11.21 9.71
CA ARG A 89 4.41 -11.60 10.41
C ARG A 89 4.73 -10.65 11.57
N LEU A 90 4.68 -9.34 11.34
CA LEU A 90 4.93 -8.33 12.37
C LEU A 90 3.91 -8.37 13.52
N ILE A 91 2.66 -8.71 13.23
CA ILE A 91 1.63 -8.87 14.28
C ILE A 91 1.90 -10.11 15.12
N GLU A 92 2.26 -11.24 14.49
CA GLU A 92 2.61 -12.49 15.18
C GLU A 92 3.84 -12.35 16.08
N ASP A 93 4.81 -11.52 15.70
CA ASP A 93 6.04 -11.28 16.48
C ASP A 93 5.82 -10.36 17.71
N VAL A 94 4.71 -9.63 17.77
CA VAL A 94 4.42 -8.69 18.86
C VAL A 94 3.82 -9.43 20.06
N PRO A 95 4.37 -9.28 21.28
CA PRO A 95 3.80 -9.91 22.47
C PRO A 95 2.39 -9.37 22.76
N ASP A 96 1.52 -10.22 23.31
CA ASP A 96 0.13 -9.84 23.67
C ASP A 96 0.06 -8.79 24.79
N GLU A 97 1.06 -8.77 25.68
CA GLU A 97 1.13 -7.86 26.82
C GLU A 97 2.32 -6.88 26.71
N GLY A 98 2.18 -5.75 27.39
CA GLY A 98 3.21 -4.71 27.43
C GLY A 98 3.29 -3.87 26.15
N THR A 99 4.40 -3.14 26.03
CA THR A 99 4.70 -2.26 24.89
C THR A 99 5.04 -3.10 23.67
N ALA A 100 4.28 -2.90 22.59
CA ALA A 100 4.58 -3.49 21.30
C ALA A 100 5.75 -2.74 20.65
N VAL A 101 6.86 -3.43 20.41
CA VAL A 101 8.05 -2.86 19.78
C VAL A 101 8.17 -3.41 18.36
N LEU A 102 8.13 -2.52 17.37
CA LEU A 102 8.27 -2.85 15.96
C LEU A 102 9.61 -2.34 15.42
N ASN A 103 10.30 -3.16 14.64
CA ASN A 103 11.59 -2.81 14.05
C ASN A 103 11.48 -2.71 12.53
N ALA A 104 11.86 -1.55 12.00
CA ALA A 104 12.05 -1.31 10.58
C ALA A 104 13.51 -1.57 10.19
N VAL A 105 13.71 -2.12 8.99
CA VAL A 105 15.05 -2.31 8.41
C VAL A 105 15.72 -0.94 8.15
N VAL A 106 17.04 -0.88 8.25
CA VAL A 106 17.80 0.38 8.25
C VAL A 106 17.77 1.06 6.88
N ASP A 107 17.99 0.30 5.82
CA ASP A 107 18.12 0.78 4.45
C ASP A 107 17.76 -0.29 3.40
N GLN A 108 18.00 0.06 2.13
CA GLN A 108 17.68 -0.78 0.98
C GLN A 108 18.55 -2.04 0.90
N ASP A 109 19.81 -1.97 1.35
CA ASP A 109 20.74 -3.10 1.28
C ASP A 109 20.36 -4.15 2.32
N GLU A 110 20.04 -3.71 3.55
CA GLU A 110 19.52 -4.61 4.58
C GLU A 110 18.16 -5.20 4.15
N PHE A 111 17.26 -4.39 3.57
CA PHE A 111 15.99 -4.89 3.05
C PHE A 111 16.21 -6.02 2.03
N ALA A 112 17.08 -5.82 1.04
CA ALA A 112 17.35 -6.82 0.01
C ALA A 112 18.03 -8.08 0.56
N ALA A 113 18.78 -7.97 1.66
CA ALA A 113 19.39 -9.10 2.34
C ALA A 113 18.37 -9.92 3.16
N VAL A 114 17.44 -9.24 3.84
CA VAL A 114 16.40 -9.87 4.67
C VAL A 114 15.27 -10.46 3.82
N TYR A 115 14.92 -9.80 2.71
CA TYR A 115 13.85 -10.20 1.80
C TYR A 115 14.39 -10.46 0.39
N PRO A 116 15.21 -11.51 0.19
CA PRO A 116 15.87 -11.77 -1.10
C PRO A 116 14.88 -12.01 -2.25
N ASP A 117 13.68 -12.49 -1.93
CA ASP A 117 12.62 -12.82 -2.89
C ASP A 117 11.64 -11.66 -3.15
N ALA A 118 11.72 -10.56 -2.39
CA ALA A 118 10.90 -9.38 -2.60
C ALA A 118 11.44 -8.58 -3.80
N ARG A 119 11.12 -9.03 -5.02
CA ARG A 119 11.64 -8.52 -6.28
C ARG A 119 10.56 -8.36 -7.33
N THR A 120 10.78 -7.42 -8.25
CA THR A 120 9.91 -7.27 -9.42
C THR A 120 9.94 -8.50 -10.30
N LEU A 121 8.78 -8.92 -10.78
CA LEU A 121 8.64 -10.13 -11.58
C LEU A 121 9.44 -10.02 -12.88
N LEU A 122 9.32 -8.88 -13.56
CA LEU A 122 9.92 -8.68 -14.89
C LEU A 122 11.42 -8.38 -14.84
N LEU A 123 11.84 -7.46 -13.98
CA LEU A 123 13.21 -6.93 -13.97
C LEU A 123 14.08 -7.51 -12.84
N GLN A 124 13.48 -8.33 -11.95
CA GLN A 124 14.17 -8.96 -10.82
C GLN A 124 14.89 -7.95 -9.91
N LYS A 125 14.41 -6.70 -9.90
CA LYS A 125 14.92 -5.64 -9.03
C LYS A 125 14.31 -5.77 -7.65
N PRO A 126 15.09 -5.61 -6.56
CA PRO A 126 14.53 -5.56 -5.22
C PRO A 126 13.39 -4.55 -5.11
N TYR A 127 12.36 -4.91 -4.36
CA TYR A 127 11.31 -3.97 -4.00
C TYR A 127 11.88 -2.81 -3.19
N PRO A 128 11.25 -1.62 -3.27
CA PRO A 128 11.66 -0.50 -2.43
C PRO A 128 11.46 -0.80 -0.96
N VAL A 129 12.45 -0.49 -0.12
CA VAL A 129 12.39 -0.63 1.34
C VAL A 129 11.17 0.07 1.97
N THR A 130 10.65 1.11 1.30
CA THR A 130 9.41 1.80 1.67
C THR A 130 8.24 0.83 1.90
N LEU A 131 8.18 -0.31 1.20
CA LEU A 131 7.12 -1.30 1.42
C LEU A 131 7.14 -1.85 2.86
N GLN A 132 8.33 -2.14 3.41
CA GLN A 132 8.46 -2.57 4.81
C GLN A 132 8.08 -1.44 5.78
N TYR A 133 8.44 -0.20 5.46
CA TYR A 133 8.04 0.95 6.28
C TYR A 133 6.53 1.18 6.30
N VAL A 134 5.85 0.92 5.18
CA VAL A 134 4.39 0.93 5.08
C VAL A 134 3.80 -0.19 5.95
N ALA A 135 4.31 -1.42 5.85
CA ALA A 135 3.85 -2.53 6.67
C ALA A 135 3.98 -2.23 8.17
N VAL A 136 5.17 -1.83 8.62
CA VAL A 136 5.45 -1.43 10.01
C VAL A 136 4.52 -0.31 10.48
N GLY A 137 4.35 0.74 9.67
CA GLY A 137 3.50 1.87 10.01
C GLY A 137 2.02 1.49 10.13
N ARG A 138 1.53 0.60 9.25
CA ARG A 138 0.15 0.08 9.29
C ARG A 138 -0.07 -0.80 10.52
N VAL A 139 0.83 -1.74 10.82
CA VAL A 139 0.74 -2.54 12.06
C VAL A 139 0.76 -1.64 13.29
N ALA A 140 1.62 -0.62 13.31
CA ALA A 140 1.67 0.32 14.42
C ALA A 140 0.35 1.10 14.58
N ALA A 141 -0.33 1.45 13.48
CA ALA A 141 -1.61 2.13 13.52
C ALA A 141 -2.75 1.19 13.99
N GLU A 142 -2.78 -0.06 13.54
CA GLU A 142 -3.73 -1.08 13.98
C GLU A 142 -3.60 -1.36 15.48
N LEU A 143 -2.38 -1.60 15.96
CA LEU A 143 -2.12 -1.86 17.38
C LEU A 143 -2.54 -0.67 18.26
N ARG A 144 -2.25 0.57 17.83
CA ARG A 144 -2.71 1.78 18.55
C ARG A 144 -4.23 1.91 18.56
N ARG A 145 -4.90 1.53 17.48
CA ARG A 145 -6.37 1.51 17.39
C ARG A 145 -6.98 0.50 18.37
N LEU A 146 -6.28 -0.60 18.63
CA LEU A 146 -6.60 -1.58 19.68
C LEU A 146 -6.21 -1.12 21.09
N GLY A 147 -5.72 0.12 21.26
CA GLY A 147 -5.33 0.67 22.55
C GLY A 147 -3.97 0.21 23.06
N ARG A 148 -3.14 -0.44 22.22
CA ARG A 148 -1.79 -0.86 22.61
C ARG A 148 -0.81 0.32 22.62
N ASN A 149 0.14 0.28 23.54
CA ASN A 149 1.32 1.14 23.49
C ASN A 149 2.29 0.61 22.44
N VAL A 150 2.66 1.45 21.47
CA VAL A 150 3.50 1.03 20.33
C VAL A 150 4.69 1.94 20.15
N GLU A 151 5.86 1.32 20.04
CA GLU A 151 7.12 1.98 19.70
C GLU A 151 7.68 1.41 18.42
N VAL A 152 8.11 2.28 17.51
CA VAL A 152 8.73 1.87 16.25
C VAL A 152 10.19 2.34 16.22
N TYR A 153 11.09 1.42 15.92
CA TYR A 153 12.52 1.67 15.82
C TYR A 153 13.05 1.37 14.42
N ARG A 154 14.17 2.02 14.10
CA ARG A 154 15.03 1.67 12.98
C ARG A 154 16.47 1.74 13.47
N ALA A 155 17.11 0.58 13.62
CA ALA A 155 18.28 0.41 14.49
C ALA A 155 18.02 1.01 15.88
N ASP A 156 18.89 1.90 16.37
CA ASP A 156 18.82 2.50 17.70
C ASP A 156 17.95 3.78 17.80
N ARG A 157 17.19 4.11 16.75
CA ARG A 157 16.46 5.38 16.63
C ARG A 157 14.96 5.19 16.57
N ARG A 158 14.22 6.13 17.18
CA ARG A 158 12.77 6.23 17.01
C ARG A 158 12.44 6.50 15.55
N PHE A 159 11.48 5.75 15.04
CA PHE A 159 11.05 5.76 13.65
C PHE A 159 9.53 5.90 13.50
N ASP A 160 8.81 6.15 14.61
CA ASP A 160 7.35 6.19 14.66
C ASP A 160 6.74 7.17 13.67
N LEU A 161 7.28 8.39 13.59
CA LEU A 161 6.77 9.43 12.69
C LEU A 161 6.98 9.08 11.23
N ALA A 162 8.13 8.50 10.89
CA ALA A 162 8.45 8.13 9.53
C ALA A 162 7.61 6.93 9.07
N ALA A 163 7.45 5.92 9.93
CA ALA A 163 6.57 4.78 9.67
C ALA A 163 5.10 5.20 9.55
N ALA A 164 4.59 6.01 10.48
CA ALA A 164 3.21 6.52 10.42
C ALA A 164 2.98 7.36 9.14
N ARG A 165 3.95 8.20 8.75
CA ARG A 165 3.90 8.96 7.50
C ARG A 165 3.86 8.04 6.28
N SER A 166 4.72 7.02 6.23
CA SER A 166 4.73 6.05 5.14
C SER A 166 3.41 5.29 5.05
N ALA A 167 2.83 4.87 6.19
CA ALA A 167 1.53 4.19 6.19
C ALA A 167 0.43 5.01 5.51
N VAL A 168 0.41 6.33 5.72
CA VAL A 168 -0.58 7.25 5.13
C VAL A 168 -0.16 7.85 3.78
N GLY A 169 0.89 7.35 3.13
CA GLY A 169 1.24 7.71 1.76
C GLY A 169 1.68 9.18 1.55
N LEU A 170 2.32 9.77 2.57
CA LEU A 170 2.73 11.18 2.53
C LEU A 170 4.25 11.35 2.41
N GLY A 171 4.66 12.36 1.64
CA GLY A 171 6.04 12.84 1.60
C GLY A 171 6.36 13.70 2.82
N LYS A 172 7.66 13.95 3.09
CA LYS A 172 8.08 14.76 4.25
C LYS A 172 7.57 16.19 4.18
N ALA A 173 7.69 16.84 3.02
CA ALA A 173 7.24 18.22 2.82
C ALA A 173 5.71 18.34 2.93
N GLU A 174 4.98 17.40 2.34
CA GLU A 174 3.52 17.35 2.43
C GLU A 174 3.05 17.12 3.86
N THR A 175 3.72 16.22 4.60
CA THR A 175 3.39 15.96 6.00
C THR A 175 3.65 17.19 6.86
N ALA A 176 4.78 17.86 6.66
CA ALA A 176 5.07 19.11 7.36
C ALA A 176 3.98 20.17 7.11
N HIS A 177 3.57 20.35 5.84
CA HIS A 177 2.48 21.26 5.48
C HIS A 177 1.15 20.85 6.12
N LEU A 178 0.77 19.58 6.02
CA LEU A 178 -0.46 19.03 6.58
C LEU A 178 -0.52 19.24 8.09
N LEU A 179 0.58 19.01 8.80
CA LEU A 179 0.68 19.14 10.24
C LEU A 179 0.88 20.60 10.71
N GLY A 180 1.01 21.56 9.81
CA GLY A 180 1.31 22.96 10.13
C GLY A 180 2.67 23.15 10.81
N ILE A 181 3.66 22.34 10.44
CA ILE A 181 5.02 22.34 11.02
C ILE A 181 6.00 22.82 9.95
N ASN A 182 7.03 23.57 10.36
CA ASN A 182 8.11 23.94 9.45
C ASN A 182 8.82 22.67 8.89
N PRO A 183 9.05 22.55 7.57
CA PRO A 183 9.67 21.37 6.97
C PRO A 183 11.04 21.00 7.56
N LYS A 184 11.89 21.99 7.90
CA LYS A 184 13.19 21.72 8.53
C LYS A 184 12.99 21.12 9.92
N SER A 185 12.09 21.68 10.72
CA SER A 185 11.77 21.18 12.06
C SER A 185 11.18 19.77 12.02
N TYR A 186 10.31 19.47 11.04
CA TYR A 186 9.77 18.14 10.82
C TYR A 186 10.89 17.14 10.48
N ASN A 187 11.73 17.47 9.50
CA ASN A 187 12.85 16.62 9.09
C ASN A 187 13.86 16.35 10.22
N THR A 188 14.16 17.35 11.04
CA THR A 188 15.01 17.16 12.22
C THR A 188 14.34 16.20 13.20
N THR A 189 13.04 16.36 13.45
CA THR A 189 12.30 15.51 14.39
C THR A 189 12.29 14.05 13.96
N GLU A 190 12.03 13.74 12.70
CA GLU A 190 12.10 12.35 12.21
C GLU A 190 13.49 11.72 12.38
N ARG A 191 14.55 12.53 12.56
CA ARG A 191 15.93 12.07 12.70
C ARG A 191 16.40 11.99 14.15
N THR A 192 15.67 12.59 15.10
CA THR A 192 16.04 12.58 16.52
C THR A 192 15.34 11.46 17.28
N ARG A 193 15.78 11.19 18.51
CA ARG A 193 15.19 10.15 19.39
C ARG A 193 13.86 10.56 20.05
N GLY A 194 13.36 11.78 19.81
CA GLY A 194 12.18 12.31 20.49
C GLY A 194 10.87 12.00 19.76
N VAL A 195 9.89 11.46 20.48
CA VAL A 195 8.53 11.24 19.96
C VAL A 195 7.76 12.56 19.99
N ARG A 196 7.17 12.97 18.86
CA ARG A 196 6.15 14.04 18.85
C ARG A 196 4.77 13.44 18.89
N GLU A 197 4.28 13.18 20.10
CA GLU A 197 2.98 12.56 20.33
C GLU A 197 1.84 13.27 19.59
N ALA A 198 1.84 14.61 19.58
CA ALA A 198 0.83 15.39 18.85
C ALA A 198 0.86 15.11 17.34
N SER A 199 2.05 15.06 16.73
CA SER A 199 2.20 14.75 15.30
C SER A 199 1.85 13.30 14.98
N LEU A 200 2.21 12.38 15.88
CA LEU A 200 1.86 10.97 15.74
C LEU A 200 0.35 10.76 15.85
N LYS A 201 -0.32 11.46 16.77
CA LYS A 201 -1.78 11.47 16.92
C LYS A 201 -2.47 12.04 15.68
N ASP A 202 -1.94 13.13 15.12
CA ASP A 202 -2.47 13.71 13.88
C ASP A 202 -2.35 12.71 12.71
N LEU A 203 -1.22 11.99 12.59
CA LEU A 203 -1.02 10.96 11.56
C LEU A 203 -1.88 9.71 11.81
N GLN A 204 -2.08 9.30 13.07
CA GLN A 204 -3.01 8.23 13.44
C GLN A 204 -4.44 8.60 13.00
N ALA A 205 -4.88 9.84 13.22
CA ALA A 205 -6.20 10.29 12.77
C ALA A 205 -6.35 10.28 11.25
N VAL A 206 -5.27 10.52 10.50
CA VAL A 206 -5.27 10.37 9.04
C VAL A 206 -5.40 8.90 8.66
N ASP A 207 -4.68 7.98 9.32
CA ASP A 207 -4.81 6.54 9.06
C ASP A 207 -6.21 6.01 9.41
N ASP A 208 -6.77 6.43 10.54
CA ASP A 208 -8.13 6.08 10.96
C ASP A 208 -9.18 6.59 9.95
N PHE A 209 -8.98 7.80 9.40
CA PHE A 209 -9.79 8.30 8.30
C PHE A 209 -9.69 7.41 7.05
N ILE A 210 -8.48 7.02 6.66
CA ILE A 210 -8.26 6.13 5.50
C ILE A 210 -8.95 4.79 5.71
N ALA A 211 -8.83 4.20 6.92
CA ALA A 211 -9.47 2.93 7.27
C ALA A 211 -11.00 3.03 7.22
N ALA A 212 -11.58 4.08 7.80
CA ALA A 212 -13.01 4.32 7.75
C ALA A 212 -13.50 4.54 6.30
N ALA A 213 -12.84 5.42 5.56
CA ALA A 213 -13.17 5.69 4.16
C ALA A 213 -13.05 4.44 3.30
N ALA A 214 -12.04 3.59 3.53
CA ALA A 214 -11.89 2.32 2.84
C ALA A 214 -13.08 1.39 3.10
N GLY A 215 -13.69 1.41 4.28
CA GLY A 215 -14.92 0.67 4.59
C GLY A 215 -16.19 1.25 3.95
N GLU A 216 -16.20 2.55 3.65
CA GLU A 216 -17.36 3.27 3.09
C GLU A 216 -17.41 3.30 1.54
N LEU A 217 -16.29 3.08 0.85
CA LEU A 217 -16.27 3.10 -0.62
C LEU A 217 -17.22 2.05 -1.23
N GLU A 218 -18.01 2.46 -2.21
CA GLU A 218 -18.94 1.57 -2.91
C GLU A 218 -18.16 0.47 -3.66
N VAL A 219 -18.64 -0.77 -3.55
CA VAL A 219 -18.18 -1.90 -4.36
C VAL A 219 -19.35 -2.50 -5.09
N THR A 220 -19.24 -2.55 -6.42
CA THR A 220 -20.20 -3.26 -7.26
C THR A 220 -19.54 -4.44 -7.92
N GLU A 221 -20.23 -5.56 -8.04
CA GLU A 221 -19.76 -6.69 -8.83
C GLU A 221 -20.23 -6.56 -10.28
N LYS A 222 -19.31 -6.72 -11.24
CA LYS A 222 -19.61 -6.71 -12.68
C LYS A 222 -18.83 -7.83 -13.37
N SER A 223 -19.54 -8.80 -13.94
CA SER A 223 -18.94 -9.93 -14.66
C SER A 223 -17.84 -10.67 -13.87
N GLY A 224 -18.09 -10.93 -12.58
CA GLY A 224 -17.13 -11.60 -11.68
C GLY A 224 -15.97 -10.71 -11.20
N VAL A 225 -15.99 -9.41 -11.50
CA VAL A 225 -14.99 -8.43 -11.07
C VAL A 225 -15.60 -7.46 -10.06
N SER A 226 -14.99 -7.35 -8.88
CA SER A 226 -15.34 -6.34 -7.87
C SER A 226 -14.77 -4.98 -8.27
N VAL A 227 -15.63 -3.97 -8.42
CA VAL A 227 -15.23 -2.60 -8.79
C VAL A 227 -15.40 -1.67 -7.60
N VAL A 228 -14.28 -1.17 -7.07
CA VAL A 228 -14.22 -0.13 -6.04
C VAL A 228 -14.38 1.24 -6.69
N TRP A 229 -15.44 1.96 -6.35
CA TRP A 229 -15.73 3.29 -6.91
C TRP A 229 -15.23 4.40 -5.99
N LEU A 230 -14.55 5.40 -6.56
CA LEU A 230 -14.20 6.63 -5.86
C LEU A 230 -14.50 7.89 -6.68
N ARG A 231 -14.66 9.02 -5.99
CA ARG A 231 -14.74 10.34 -6.62
C ARG A 231 -13.41 11.08 -6.44
N ALA A 232 -12.65 11.27 -7.52
CA ALA A 232 -11.22 11.59 -7.47
C ALA A 232 -10.86 13.10 -7.38
N GLY A 233 -11.82 14.00 -7.21
CA GLY A 233 -11.58 15.45 -7.18
C GLY A 233 -11.48 16.04 -5.78
N GLN A 234 -10.50 16.92 -5.53
CA GLN A 234 -10.30 17.59 -4.22
C GLN A 234 -11.55 18.35 -3.76
N GLY A 235 -12.20 19.13 -4.65
CA GLY A 235 -13.41 19.87 -4.28
C GLY A 235 -14.58 18.94 -3.90
N SER A 236 -14.72 17.80 -4.56
CA SER A 236 -15.74 16.81 -4.21
C SER A 236 -15.40 16.06 -2.92
N PHE A 237 -14.12 15.78 -2.70
CA PHE A 237 -13.61 15.21 -1.46
C PHE A 237 -13.95 16.11 -0.26
N GLU A 238 -13.64 17.41 -0.35
CA GLU A 238 -13.90 18.35 0.75
C GLU A 238 -15.40 18.55 1.03
N LYS A 239 -16.26 18.42 0.00
CA LYS A 239 -17.72 18.44 0.18
C LYS A 239 -18.23 17.17 0.86
N THR A 240 -17.68 16.01 0.49
CA THR A 240 -18.11 14.70 1.03
C THR A 240 -17.59 14.50 2.45
N TYR A 241 -16.36 14.93 2.72
CA TYR A 241 -15.68 14.80 4.01
C TYR A 241 -15.32 16.18 4.58
N PRO A 242 -16.31 16.99 4.99
CA PRO A 242 -16.07 18.35 5.50
C PRO A 242 -15.28 18.37 6.79
N ASN A 243 -15.06 17.23 7.45
CA ASN A 243 -14.25 17.12 8.67
C ASN A 243 -12.87 16.48 8.43
N ALA A 244 -12.54 16.07 7.20
CA ALA A 244 -11.22 15.52 6.85
C ALA A 244 -10.15 16.62 6.84
N ARG A 245 -9.63 16.93 8.03
CA ARG A 245 -8.61 17.94 8.28
C ARG A 245 -7.83 17.62 9.55
N VAL A 246 -6.58 18.04 9.61
CA VAL A 246 -5.81 17.98 10.86
C VAL A 246 -6.36 19.04 11.81
N GLN A 247 -6.80 18.62 13.01
CA GLN A 247 -7.45 19.52 13.97
C GLN A 247 -6.54 20.67 14.38
N ARG A 248 -5.25 20.39 14.61
CA ARG A 248 -4.28 21.37 15.12
C ARG A 248 -3.89 22.44 14.11
N SER A 249 -3.75 22.09 12.83
CA SER A 249 -3.37 23.03 11.77
C SER A 249 -4.57 23.58 11.00
N GLY A 250 -5.73 22.91 11.06
CA GLY A 250 -6.89 23.17 10.23
C GLY A 250 -6.72 22.73 8.76
N THR A 251 -5.54 22.26 8.36
CA THR A 251 -5.23 21.88 6.98
C THR A 251 -6.05 20.67 6.55
N ARG A 252 -6.68 20.78 5.38
CA ARG A 252 -7.48 19.70 4.77
C ARG A 252 -6.60 18.51 4.41
N TYR A 253 -7.17 17.31 4.53
CA TYR A 253 -6.53 16.12 3.98
C TYR A 253 -6.50 16.24 2.44
N PRO A 254 -5.44 15.77 1.76
CA PRO A 254 -5.44 15.69 0.32
C PRO A 254 -6.34 14.54 -0.14
N VAL A 255 -6.97 14.67 -1.31
CA VAL A 255 -7.78 13.63 -1.95
C VAL A 255 -7.00 12.32 -2.17
N ARG A 256 -5.66 12.37 -2.11
CA ARG A 256 -4.81 11.17 -2.06
C ARG A 256 -5.25 10.19 -0.97
N MET A 257 -5.80 10.64 0.16
CA MET A 257 -6.30 9.74 1.20
C MET A 257 -7.42 8.81 0.70
N LEU A 258 -8.27 9.26 -0.24
CA LEU A 258 -9.25 8.38 -0.89
C LEU A 258 -8.61 7.40 -1.87
N TRP A 259 -7.56 7.80 -2.59
CA TRP A 259 -6.82 6.90 -3.45
C TRP A 259 -6.15 5.77 -2.64
N ILE A 260 -5.59 6.12 -1.48
CA ILE A 260 -5.02 5.14 -0.54
C ILE A 260 -6.13 4.23 -0.01
N ALA A 261 -7.28 4.79 0.41
CA ALA A 261 -8.42 4.02 0.89
C ALA A 261 -8.93 3.03 -0.19
N ALA A 262 -9.03 3.47 -1.44
CA ALA A 262 -9.43 2.63 -2.57
C ALA A 262 -8.42 1.51 -2.83
N GLY A 263 -7.12 1.81 -2.84
CA GLY A 263 -6.07 0.79 -2.99
C GLY A 263 -6.07 -0.21 -1.84
N ARG A 264 -6.20 0.24 -0.58
CA ARG A 264 -6.32 -0.66 0.59
C ARG A 264 -7.55 -1.56 0.49
N ARG A 265 -8.72 -1.01 0.12
CA ARG A 265 -9.94 -1.80 -0.08
C ARG A 265 -9.76 -2.82 -1.21
N ALA A 266 -9.13 -2.41 -2.31
CA ALA A 266 -8.84 -3.29 -3.43
C ALA A 266 -7.88 -4.42 -3.04
N GLY A 267 -6.87 -4.13 -2.23
CA GLY A 267 -5.95 -5.12 -1.67
C GLY A 267 -6.65 -6.15 -0.78
N VAL A 268 -7.54 -5.71 0.13
CA VAL A 268 -8.33 -6.61 1.00
C VAL A 268 -9.22 -7.54 0.17
N LEU A 269 -9.92 -7.01 -0.84
CA LEU A 269 -10.74 -7.82 -1.74
C LEU A 269 -9.89 -8.81 -2.57
N ALA A 270 -8.73 -8.38 -3.06
CA ALA A 270 -7.83 -9.24 -3.82
C ALA A 270 -7.25 -10.36 -2.95
N ALA A 271 -6.89 -10.07 -1.70
CA ALA A 271 -6.43 -11.07 -0.73
C ALA A 271 -7.53 -12.09 -0.39
N ALA A 272 -8.80 -11.71 -0.49
CA ALA A 272 -9.94 -12.62 -0.36
C ALA A 272 -10.25 -13.41 -1.65
N GLY A 273 -9.40 -13.31 -2.68
CA GLY A 273 -9.52 -14.08 -3.93
C GLY A 273 -10.40 -13.43 -5.00
N HIS A 274 -10.85 -12.18 -4.80
CA HIS A 274 -11.62 -11.49 -5.82
C HIS A 274 -10.72 -10.91 -6.92
N ALA A 275 -11.20 -10.94 -8.17
CA ALA A 275 -10.71 -10.04 -9.21
C ALA A 275 -11.19 -8.61 -8.90
N VAL A 276 -10.28 -7.64 -8.80
CA VAL A 276 -10.61 -6.28 -8.30
C VAL A 276 -10.14 -5.17 -9.21
N ARG A 277 -11.00 -4.17 -9.37
CA ARG A 277 -10.78 -2.94 -10.12
C ARG A 277 -11.06 -1.71 -9.28
N ILE A 278 -10.39 -0.62 -9.61
CA ILE A 278 -10.64 0.73 -9.10
C ILE A 278 -11.18 1.58 -10.25
N ALA A 279 -12.30 2.27 -10.02
CA ALA A 279 -12.93 3.13 -11.00
C ALA A 279 -13.26 4.51 -10.43
N VAL A 280 -13.21 5.53 -11.29
CA VAL A 280 -13.51 6.92 -10.91
C VAL A 280 -14.90 7.32 -11.41
N ILE A 281 -15.71 7.86 -10.50
CA ILE A 281 -16.97 8.54 -10.83
C ILE A 281 -16.63 10.00 -11.15
N ASN A 282 -16.98 10.42 -12.37
CA ASN A 282 -16.88 11.83 -12.77
C ASN A 282 -17.95 12.70 -12.08
#